data_AF-A0A445DBI8-F1
#
_entry.id   AF-A0A445DBI8-F1
#
_cell.length_a   1.000
_cell.length_b   1.000
_cell.length_c   1.000
_cell.angle_alpha   90.00
_cell.angle_beta   90.00
_cell.angle_gamma   90.00
#
_symmetry.space_group_name_H-M   'P 1'
#
loop_
_entity.id
_entity.type
_entity.pdbx_description
1 polymer ?
#
loop_
_entity_poly.entity_id
_entity_poly.type
_entity_poly.pdbx_seq_one_letter_code
_entity_poly.pdbx_strand_id
1 'polypeptide(L)'
;MGSLRQIQSLHLGDTNFSGEIPLSFVNCTGIRLFDASKNNLTGPFPSWIGNNLSNLFILSLHSNQFHGSMPLSICNLDELHLLDLSLNSLSGNIPKCISNLSAMASQANSKVDIFYAYDAYYDDFDGITSFGVNADSASLIWKGKMSKYRSTLGLLRSIDLSSNRFNGEIPSEMMSLVGLVSLNISRNKLVGNIPQGQIPLGTQLQTRDASAYIGNPKLCGAPLNKTCLIPTQNQVDGNDDHEEQFFTEGFYIALAIGFIMGFWGVSCSLILKKSWRYAYFKFLNDLYDKLYVFAAIKMAKLK
;
A
#
# COMPACT_ATOMS: atom_id res chain seq x y z
N MET A 1 0.60 18.87 29.04
CA MET A 1 1.09 17.71 28.26
C MET A 1 2.50 17.89 27.74
N GLY A 2 2.92 19.05 27.22
CA GLY A 2 4.29 19.28 26.73
C GLY A 2 5.48 19.16 27.71
N SER A 3 5.25 18.70 28.94
CA SER A 3 6.28 18.32 29.90
C SER A 3 6.62 16.82 29.86
N LEU A 4 5.77 15.99 29.24
CA LEU A 4 5.90 14.53 29.19
C LEU A 4 6.85 14.09 28.08
N ARG A 5 8.14 14.39 28.21
CA ARG A 5 9.15 14.14 27.15
C ARG A 5 9.36 12.65 26.83
N GLN A 6 8.99 11.76 27.75
CA GLN A 6 9.14 10.31 27.62
C GLN A 6 7.86 9.60 27.15
N ILE A 7 6.78 10.33 26.84
CA ILE A 7 5.56 9.71 26.37
C ILE A 7 5.80 9.02 25.02
N GLN A 8 5.44 7.73 24.93
CA GLN A 8 5.64 6.93 23.72
C GLN A 8 4.33 6.65 22.99
N SER A 9 3.21 6.64 23.71
CA SER A 9 1.90 6.33 23.16
C SER A 9 0.89 7.34 23.68
N LEU A 10 0.16 7.96 22.76
CA LEU A 10 -0.81 9.00 23.05
C LEU A 10 -2.12 8.69 22.34
N HIS A 11 -3.11 8.26 23.13
CA HIS A 11 -4.46 7.96 22.68
C HIS A 11 -5.42 9.06 23.15
N LEU A 12 -5.88 9.87 22.21
CA LEU A 12 -6.85 10.95 22.36
C LEU A 12 -8.06 10.74 21.42
N GLY A 13 -8.24 9.54 20.88
CA GLY A 13 -9.32 9.28 19.92
C GLY A 13 -10.69 9.24 20.58
N ASP A 14 -11.72 9.76 19.90
CA ASP A 14 -13.12 9.68 20.34
C ASP A 14 -13.38 10.38 21.70
N THR A 15 -12.83 11.58 21.88
CA THR A 15 -12.89 12.34 23.14
C THR A 15 -13.53 13.72 23.02
N ASN A 16 -14.11 14.04 21.85
CA ASN A 16 -14.78 15.31 21.59
C ASN A 16 -13.89 16.56 21.75
N PHE A 17 -12.56 16.43 21.64
CA PHE A 17 -11.64 17.57 21.72
C PHE A 17 -11.86 18.54 20.57
N SER A 18 -11.62 19.83 20.80
CA SER A 18 -11.79 20.90 19.81
C SER A 18 -10.64 21.88 19.83
N GLY A 19 -10.52 22.68 18.77
CA GLY A 19 -9.41 23.62 18.60
C GLY A 19 -8.19 22.95 17.97
N GLU A 20 -7.05 23.64 17.97
CA GLU A 20 -5.82 23.12 17.37
C GLU A 20 -5.06 22.19 18.32
N ILE A 21 -4.24 21.30 17.75
CA ILE A 21 -3.31 20.50 18.56
C ILE A 21 -2.27 21.44 19.18
N PRO A 22 -2.13 21.48 20.53
CA PRO A 22 -1.27 22.46 21.19
C PRO A 22 0.21 22.31 20.81
N LEU A 23 0.86 23.43 20.47
CA LEU A 23 2.31 23.48 20.16
C LEU A 23 3.21 22.88 21.24
N SER A 24 2.75 22.79 22.49
CA SER A 24 3.50 22.14 23.57
C SER A 24 3.88 20.68 23.27
N PHE A 25 3.18 20.01 22.34
CA PHE A 25 3.45 18.62 21.95
C PHE A 25 4.77 18.49 21.16
N VAL A 26 5.34 19.59 20.66
CA VAL A 26 6.69 19.66 20.08
C VAL A 26 7.75 19.03 20.99
N ASN A 27 7.56 19.11 22.31
CA ASN A 27 8.50 18.57 23.30
C ASN A 27 8.36 17.06 23.53
N CYS A 28 7.35 16.41 22.98
CA CYS A 28 7.05 14.99 23.20
C CYS A 28 7.72 14.12 22.14
N THR A 29 9.05 14.23 21.99
CA THR A 29 9.82 13.61 20.89
C THR A 29 9.92 12.09 20.98
N GLY A 30 9.52 11.49 22.11
CA GLY A 30 9.47 10.03 22.29
C GLY A 30 8.24 9.35 21.69
N ILE A 31 7.26 10.10 21.16
CA ILE A 31 6.01 9.54 20.66
C ILE A 31 6.26 8.62 19.46
N ARG A 32 5.76 7.39 19.58
CA ARG A 32 5.70 6.37 18.52
C ARG A 32 4.28 6.15 18.01
N LEU A 33 3.27 6.28 18.88
CA LEU A 33 1.86 6.18 18.50
C LEU A 33 1.16 7.47 18.88
N PHE A 34 0.59 8.16 17.88
CA PHE A 34 -0.27 9.31 18.10
C PHE A 34 -1.63 9.09 17.43
N ASP A 35 -2.66 8.88 18.25
CA ASP A 35 -4.05 8.77 17.83
C ASP A 35 -4.85 9.94 18.41
N ALA A 36 -5.30 10.85 17.55
CA ALA A 36 -6.24 11.93 17.88
C ALA A 36 -7.47 11.90 16.98
N SER A 37 -7.82 10.72 16.47
CA SER A 37 -8.93 10.52 15.55
C SER A 37 -10.31 10.81 16.17
N LYS A 38 -11.32 11.05 15.34
CA LYS A 38 -12.72 11.26 15.77
C LYS A 38 -12.86 12.33 16.85
N ASN A 39 -12.30 13.50 16.60
CA ASN A 39 -12.50 14.68 17.43
C ASN A 39 -13.02 15.82 16.55
N ASN A 40 -13.17 17.00 17.15
CA ASN A 40 -13.52 18.24 16.50
C ASN A 40 -12.29 19.16 16.36
N LEU A 41 -11.10 18.59 16.17
CA LEU A 41 -9.85 19.33 16.07
C LEU A 41 -9.79 20.10 14.74
N THR A 42 -9.28 21.32 14.81
CA THR A 42 -9.23 22.29 13.70
C THR A 42 -7.80 22.74 13.42
N GLY A 43 -7.64 23.64 12.44
CA GLY A 43 -6.36 24.26 12.11
C GLY A 43 -5.62 23.55 10.97
N PRO A 44 -4.44 24.07 10.59
CA PRO A 44 -3.62 23.45 9.57
C PRO A 44 -3.01 22.13 10.05
N PHE A 45 -2.60 21.26 9.12
CA PHE A 45 -1.78 20.09 9.47
C PHE A 45 -0.50 20.56 10.20
N PRO A 46 -0.22 20.08 11.43
CA PRO A 46 0.91 20.60 12.20
C PRO A 46 2.26 20.11 11.67
N SER A 47 3.07 21.03 11.13
CA SER A 47 4.39 20.70 10.55
C SER A 47 5.39 20.13 11.56
N TRP A 48 5.23 20.46 12.85
CA TRP A 48 6.06 19.93 13.92
C TRP A 48 5.93 18.42 14.12
N ILE A 49 4.84 17.78 13.66
CA ILE A 49 4.73 16.32 13.68
C ILE A 49 5.91 15.71 12.90
N GLY A 50 6.13 16.16 11.67
CA GLY A 50 7.25 15.72 10.85
C GLY A 50 8.61 16.24 11.29
N ASN A 51 8.67 17.43 11.91
CA ASN A 51 9.95 18.01 12.35
C ASN A 51 10.49 17.42 13.65
N ASN A 52 9.62 16.98 14.56
CA ASN A 52 9.99 16.67 15.94
C ASN A 52 9.71 15.22 16.36
N LEU A 53 8.78 14.53 15.71
CA LEU A 53 8.38 13.17 16.08
C LEU A 53 9.06 12.13 15.16
N SER A 54 10.38 12.13 15.07
CA SER A 54 11.11 11.24 14.16
C SER A 54 10.88 9.74 14.42
N ASN A 55 10.53 9.37 15.66
CA ASN A 55 10.25 7.98 16.05
C ASN A 55 8.79 7.55 15.78
N LEU A 56 8.00 8.39 15.12
CA LEU A 56 6.58 8.16 14.94
C LEU A 56 6.33 6.97 14.02
N PHE A 57 5.64 5.97 14.57
CA PHE A 57 5.32 4.71 13.91
C PHE A 57 3.87 4.71 13.39
N ILE A 58 2.95 5.28 14.17
CA ILE A 58 1.53 5.41 13.82
C ILE A 58 1.08 6.84 14.05
N LEU A 59 0.46 7.42 13.02
CA LEU A 59 -0.26 8.68 13.08
C LEU A 59 -1.70 8.48 12.60
N SER A 60 -2.66 8.70 13.49
CA SER A 60 -4.09 8.71 13.17
C SER A 60 -4.71 10.05 13.57
N LEU A 61 -5.09 10.84 12.57
CA LEU A 61 -5.77 12.13 12.71
C LEU A 61 -7.14 12.13 12.02
N HIS A 62 -7.66 10.95 11.65
CA HIS A 62 -8.86 10.84 10.83
C HIS A 62 -10.10 11.41 11.52
N SER A 63 -11.10 11.80 10.73
CA SER A 63 -12.38 12.32 11.25
C SER A 63 -12.18 13.53 12.16
N ASN A 64 -11.54 14.58 11.62
CA ASN A 64 -11.34 15.89 12.23
C ASN A 64 -11.62 16.99 11.19
N GLN A 65 -11.24 18.23 11.47
CA GLN A 65 -11.43 19.38 10.59
C GLN A 65 -10.10 20.01 10.14
N PHE A 66 -9.02 19.23 10.07
CA PHE A 66 -7.71 19.73 9.65
C PHE A 66 -7.75 20.23 8.20
N HIS A 67 -7.09 21.35 7.92
CA HIS A 67 -7.05 21.97 6.59
C HIS A 67 -5.62 22.36 6.18
N GLY A 68 -5.48 23.10 5.07
CA GLY A 68 -4.17 23.44 4.51
C GLY A 68 -3.55 22.25 3.77
N SER A 69 -2.26 22.33 3.47
CA SER A 69 -1.51 21.29 2.77
C SER A 69 -0.75 20.38 3.72
N MET A 70 -0.45 19.16 3.24
CA MET A 70 0.50 18.28 3.92
C MET A 70 1.92 18.88 3.79
N PRO A 71 2.61 19.16 4.91
CA PRO A 71 3.94 19.75 4.87
C PRO A 71 4.99 18.74 4.41
N LEU A 72 6.05 19.22 3.75
CA LEU A 72 7.17 18.38 3.32
C LEU A 72 7.86 17.64 4.48
N SER A 73 7.77 18.18 5.70
CA SER A 73 8.34 17.56 6.90
C SER A 73 7.75 16.18 7.21
N ILE A 74 6.57 15.83 6.66
CA ILE A 74 6.01 14.47 6.79
C ILE A 74 7.00 13.40 6.27
N CYS A 75 7.83 13.76 5.29
CA CYS A 75 8.80 12.89 4.66
C CYS A 75 10.02 12.59 5.56
N ASN A 76 10.12 13.22 6.73
CA ASN A 76 11.15 12.93 7.73
C ASN A 76 10.77 11.74 8.64
N LEU A 77 9.55 11.22 8.52
CA LEU A 77 9.04 10.12 9.34
C LEU A 77 9.38 8.77 8.70
N ASP A 78 10.66 8.42 8.70
CA ASP A 78 11.18 7.21 8.07
C ASP A 78 10.71 5.90 8.73
N GLU A 79 10.41 5.93 10.02
CA GLU A 79 9.84 4.83 10.81
C GLU A 79 8.30 4.69 10.69
N LEU A 80 7.63 5.59 9.95
CA LEU A 80 6.18 5.60 9.88
C LEU A 80 5.66 4.38 9.13
N HIS A 81 4.83 3.59 9.81
CA HIS A 81 4.14 2.43 9.23
C HIS A 81 2.68 2.76 8.91
N LEU A 82 2.09 3.72 9.64
CA LEU A 82 0.70 4.08 9.41
C LEU A 82 0.45 5.57 9.42
N LEU A 83 -0.19 6.03 8.34
CA LEU A 83 -0.66 7.39 8.17
C LEU A 83 -2.15 7.37 7.82
N ASP A 84 -3.01 7.78 8.75
CA ASP A 84 -4.44 7.97 8.50
C ASP A 84 -4.84 9.42 8.74
N LEU A 85 -5.08 10.14 7.64
CA LEU A 85 -5.52 11.53 7.62
C LEU A 85 -6.91 11.67 6.99
N SER A 86 -7.63 10.56 6.85
CA SER A 86 -8.90 10.51 6.14
C SER A 86 -9.98 11.36 6.81
N LEU A 87 -11.04 11.70 6.07
CA LEU A 87 -12.20 12.44 6.61
C LEU A 87 -11.78 13.76 7.28
N ASN A 88 -11.05 14.59 6.52
CA ASN A 88 -10.59 15.90 6.93
C ASN A 88 -10.84 16.92 5.78
N SER A 89 -10.28 18.11 5.93
CA SER A 89 -10.38 19.22 4.99
C SER A 89 -9.03 19.57 4.34
N LEU A 90 -8.07 18.63 4.34
CA LEU A 90 -6.72 18.81 3.80
C LEU A 90 -6.75 19.00 2.28
N SER A 91 -5.78 19.73 1.75
CA SER A 91 -5.77 20.22 0.36
C SER A 91 -4.36 20.32 -0.20
N GLY A 92 -4.21 20.79 -1.43
CA GLY A 92 -2.92 20.84 -2.12
C GLY A 92 -2.45 19.47 -2.59
N ASN A 93 -1.20 19.41 -3.02
CA ASN A 93 -0.59 18.21 -3.59
C ASN A 93 -0.09 17.25 -2.50
N ILE A 94 -0.12 15.95 -2.81
CA ILE A 94 0.63 14.95 -2.04
C ILE A 94 2.13 15.18 -2.32
N PRO A 95 2.99 15.31 -1.30
CA PRO A 95 4.43 15.54 -1.50
C PRO A 95 5.09 14.43 -2.31
N LYS A 96 5.93 14.79 -3.28
CA LYS A 96 6.74 13.82 -4.05
C LYS A 96 7.74 13.05 -3.18
N CYS A 97 8.19 13.64 -2.08
CA CYS A 97 9.07 12.98 -1.12
C CYS A 97 8.39 11.88 -0.29
N ILE A 98 7.13 11.51 -0.58
CA ILE A 98 6.43 10.42 0.11
C ILE A 98 7.19 9.08 0.02
N SER A 99 8.05 8.91 -1.00
CA SER A 99 8.98 7.79 -1.11
C SER A 99 10.02 7.70 0.01
N ASN A 100 10.28 8.79 0.75
CA ASN A 100 11.20 8.81 1.89
C ASN A 100 10.63 8.13 3.15
N LEU A 101 9.36 7.73 3.15
CA LEU A 101 8.76 6.89 4.19
C LEU A 101 9.32 5.46 4.08
N SER A 102 10.58 5.31 4.48
CA SER A 102 11.42 4.14 4.20
C SER A 102 10.86 2.84 4.78
N ALA A 103 10.22 2.90 5.94
CA ALA A 103 9.49 1.78 6.53
C ALA A 103 8.40 1.22 5.59
N MET A 104 7.69 2.08 4.86
CA MET A 104 6.68 1.69 3.88
C MET A 104 7.30 1.27 2.52
N ALA A 105 8.54 1.66 2.25
CA ALA A 105 9.30 1.28 1.05
C ALA A 105 10.04 -0.05 1.17
N SER A 106 10.38 -0.50 2.38
CA SER A 106 11.07 -1.78 2.59
C SER A 106 10.08 -2.95 2.64
N GLN A 107 10.38 -4.08 2.01
CA GLN A 107 9.68 -5.35 2.25
C GLN A 107 10.31 -6.05 3.47
N ALA A 108 10.34 -5.42 4.64
CA ALA A 108 10.89 -6.11 5.81
C ALA A 108 9.94 -7.23 6.24
N ASN A 109 10.43 -8.47 6.23
CA ASN A 109 9.91 -9.59 7.02
C ASN A 109 10.20 -9.30 8.49
N SER A 110 9.44 -8.42 9.09
CA SER A 110 9.60 -8.19 10.51
C SER A 110 8.22 -8.26 11.14
N LYS A 111 8.04 -9.34 11.90
CA LYS A 111 7.11 -9.39 13.01
C LYS A 111 7.57 -8.32 14.01
N VAL A 112 7.41 -7.05 13.66
CA VAL A 112 7.64 -5.91 14.55
C VAL A 112 6.43 -5.90 15.46
N ASP A 113 6.47 -6.73 16.49
CA ASP A 113 5.60 -6.49 17.62
C ASP A 113 6.05 -5.15 18.23
N ILE A 114 5.18 -4.14 18.23
CA ILE A 114 5.44 -2.88 18.94
C ILE A 114 5.31 -3.18 20.43
N PHE A 115 6.42 -3.64 21.00
CA PHE A 115 6.52 -3.95 22.42
C PHE A 115 7.09 -2.74 23.15
N TYR A 116 6.39 -2.33 24.21
CA TYR A 116 6.92 -1.42 25.21
C TYR A 116 7.33 -2.26 26.41
N ALA A 117 8.64 -2.43 26.57
CA ALA A 117 9.19 -3.00 27.80
C ALA A 117 8.98 -1.98 28.93
N TYR A 118 8.38 -2.41 30.02
CA TYR A 118 8.41 -1.69 31.27
C TYR A 118 8.92 -2.64 32.35
N ASP A 119 9.67 -2.10 33.30
CA ASP A 119 10.13 -2.88 34.45
C ASP A 119 8.89 -3.24 35.30
N ALA A 120 8.56 -4.53 35.39
CA ALA A 120 7.55 -4.97 36.33
C ALA A 120 8.21 -5.17 37.70
N TYR A 121 7.59 -4.54 38.70
CA TYR A 121 7.77 -4.65 40.15
C TYR A 121 8.80 -5.68 40.68
N TYR A 122 9.73 -5.19 41.50
CA TYR A 122 10.61 -6.01 42.34
C TYR A 122 9.78 -6.82 43.34
N ASP A 123 9.80 -8.15 43.23
CA ASP A 123 9.34 -9.03 44.30
C ASP A 123 10.54 -9.42 45.17
N ASP A 124 10.52 -8.97 46.43
CA ASP A 124 11.63 -9.02 47.40
C ASP A 124 11.97 -10.47 47.85
N PHE A 125 11.18 -11.46 47.42
CA PHE A 125 11.29 -12.84 47.89
C PHE A 125 12.18 -13.75 47.04
N ASP A 126 12.42 -13.45 45.75
CA ASP A 126 13.10 -14.39 44.83
C ASP A 126 14.13 -13.76 43.86
N GLY A 127 14.33 -12.43 43.89
CA GLY A 127 15.33 -11.76 43.05
C GLY A 127 15.05 -11.79 41.53
N ILE A 128 13.84 -12.15 41.11
CA ILE A 128 13.43 -12.21 39.70
C ILE A 128 12.89 -10.84 39.28
N THR A 129 13.57 -10.20 38.33
CA THR A 129 13.00 -9.07 37.56
C THR A 129 11.98 -9.62 36.57
N SER A 130 10.70 -9.34 36.79
CA SER A 130 9.66 -9.65 35.80
C SER A 130 9.73 -8.61 34.67
N PHE A 131 10.06 -9.03 33.45
CA PHE A 131 9.95 -8.18 32.26
C PHE A 131 8.49 -8.13 31.81
N GLY A 132 7.81 -7.00 32.08
CA GLY A 132 6.47 -6.73 31.58
C GLY A 132 6.54 -6.16 30.16
N VAL A 133 5.77 -6.74 29.23
CA VAL A 133 5.67 -6.22 27.86
C VAL A 133 4.24 -5.78 27.58
N ASN A 134 4.04 -4.48 27.41
CA ASN A 134 2.77 -3.93 26.95
C ASN A 134 2.76 -3.87 25.42
N ALA A 135 1.78 -4.54 24.82
CA ALA A 135 1.46 -4.38 23.40
C ALA A 135 0.39 -3.31 23.24
N ASP A 136 0.76 -2.19 22.60
CA ASP A 136 -0.20 -1.15 22.21
C ASP A 136 -1.14 -1.64 21.13
N SER A 137 -2.19 -0.85 20.92
CA SER A 137 -3.17 -1.11 19.89
C SER A 137 -3.56 0.18 19.19
N ALA A 138 -3.68 0.15 17.86
CA ALA A 138 -4.27 1.24 17.11
C ALA A 138 -5.60 0.81 16.50
N SER A 139 -6.55 1.74 16.42
CA SER A 139 -7.80 1.52 15.69
C SER A 139 -7.68 2.11 14.30
N LEU A 140 -8.03 1.33 13.28
CA LEU A 140 -7.85 1.71 11.88
C LEU A 140 -9.08 1.35 11.08
N ILE A 141 -9.41 2.17 10.09
CA ILE A 141 -10.47 1.85 9.13
C ILE A 141 -9.83 1.06 7.99
N TRP A 142 -10.19 -0.22 7.87
CA TRP A 142 -9.76 -1.08 6.79
C TRP A 142 -10.97 -1.53 5.96
N LYS A 143 -10.98 -1.25 4.66
CA LYS A 143 -12.11 -1.57 3.76
C LYS A 143 -13.47 -1.10 4.32
N GLY A 144 -13.50 0.10 4.89
CA GLY A 144 -14.70 0.69 5.49
C GLY A 144 -15.11 0.11 6.86
N LYS A 145 -14.32 -0.80 7.44
CA LYS A 145 -14.56 -1.36 8.78
C LYS A 145 -13.50 -0.88 9.76
N MET A 146 -13.92 -0.25 10.85
CA MET A 146 -13.04 0.06 11.96
C MET A 146 -12.65 -1.24 12.69
N SER A 147 -11.34 -1.49 12.79
CA SER A 147 -10.78 -2.66 13.47
C SER A 147 -9.65 -2.22 14.38
N LYS A 148 -9.56 -2.85 15.55
CA LYS A 148 -8.49 -2.61 16.52
C LYS A 148 -7.39 -3.65 16.31
N TYR A 149 -6.17 -3.17 16.07
CA TYR A 149 -5.01 -4.00 15.78
C TYR A 149 -4.04 -3.93 16.93
N ARG A 150 -3.61 -5.09 17.43
CA ARG A 150 -2.66 -5.21 18.56
C ARG A 150 -1.41 -5.96 18.12
N SER A 151 -1.50 -7.28 17.96
CA SER A 151 -0.38 -8.17 17.58
C SER A 151 0.03 -8.12 16.11
N THR A 152 -0.77 -7.49 15.24
CA THR A 152 -0.44 -7.35 13.81
C THR A 152 -0.12 -5.91 13.44
N LEU A 153 -0.01 -5.03 14.43
CA LEU A 153 0.10 -3.59 14.21
C LEU A 153 1.37 -3.21 13.45
N GLY A 154 2.50 -3.85 13.72
CA GLY A 154 3.73 -3.62 12.95
C GLY A 154 3.77 -4.27 11.57
N LEU A 155 2.77 -5.09 11.21
CA LEU A 155 2.61 -5.60 9.84
C LEU A 155 1.82 -4.62 8.95
N LEU A 156 1.13 -3.66 9.55
CA LEU A 156 0.30 -2.72 8.81
C LEU A 156 1.16 -1.60 8.26
N ARG A 157 1.29 -1.57 6.94
CA ARG A 157 1.84 -0.44 6.20
C ARG A 157 0.75 0.22 5.40
N SER A 158 0.26 1.36 5.84
CA SER A 158 -1.00 1.93 5.33
C SER A 158 -0.93 3.44 5.20
N ILE A 159 -1.43 3.93 4.06
CA ILE A 159 -1.70 5.35 3.83
C ILE A 159 -3.18 5.49 3.50
N ASP A 160 -3.94 6.19 4.35
CA ASP A 160 -5.31 6.62 4.06
C ASP A 160 -5.39 8.15 4.07
N LEU A 161 -5.65 8.71 2.87
CA LEU A 161 -5.84 10.13 2.62
C LEU A 161 -7.26 10.42 2.11
N SER A 162 -8.16 9.44 2.21
CA SER A 162 -9.47 9.51 1.57
C SER A 162 -10.37 10.58 2.17
N SER A 163 -11.36 11.03 1.40
CA SER A 163 -12.37 12.00 1.85
C SER A 163 -11.72 13.30 2.36
N ASN A 164 -10.87 13.88 1.51
CA ASN A 164 -10.19 15.16 1.72
C ASN A 164 -10.39 16.03 0.46
N ARG A 165 -9.58 17.09 0.31
CA ARG A 165 -9.57 18.00 -0.84
C ARG A 165 -8.21 18.01 -1.54
N PHE A 166 -7.42 16.93 -1.42
CA PHE A 166 -6.13 16.81 -2.13
C PHE A 166 -6.32 16.95 -3.63
N ASN A 167 -5.41 17.64 -4.29
CA ASN A 167 -5.45 17.92 -5.72
C ASN A 167 -4.07 17.71 -6.37
N GLY A 168 -3.96 18.03 -7.66
CA GLY A 168 -2.74 17.76 -8.41
C GLY A 168 -2.55 16.28 -8.72
N GLU A 169 -1.38 15.95 -9.22
CA GLU A 169 -1.05 14.60 -9.69
C GLU A 169 -0.85 13.62 -8.52
N ILE A 170 -1.19 12.35 -8.73
CA ILE A 170 -0.72 11.26 -7.87
C ILE A 170 0.80 11.14 -8.06
N PRO A 171 1.64 11.34 -7.02
CA PRO A 171 3.08 11.24 -7.15
C PRO A 171 3.50 9.86 -7.62
N SER A 172 4.31 9.80 -8.68
CA SER A 172 4.87 8.54 -9.19
C SER A 172 5.81 7.89 -8.16
N GLU A 173 6.37 8.70 -7.26
CA GLU A 173 7.19 8.26 -6.13
C GLU A 173 6.43 7.32 -5.18
N MET A 174 5.09 7.38 -5.12
CA MET A 174 4.30 6.41 -4.34
C MET A 174 4.50 4.96 -4.81
N MET A 175 4.96 4.75 -6.04
CA MET A 175 5.26 3.41 -6.57
C MET A 175 6.48 2.76 -5.90
N SER A 176 7.37 3.54 -5.27
CA SER A 176 8.52 3.00 -4.54
C SER A 176 8.14 2.42 -3.17
N LEU A 177 6.91 2.69 -2.70
CA LEU A 177 6.41 2.21 -1.41
C LEU A 177 5.95 0.73 -1.51
N VAL A 178 6.88 -0.15 -1.91
CA VAL A 178 6.60 -1.56 -2.22
C VAL A 178 6.21 -2.41 -1.01
N GLY A 179 6.39 -1.88 0.20
CA GLY A 179 5.94 -2.48 1.44
C GLY A 179 4.51 -2.13 1.83
N LEU A 180 3.82 -1.21 1.14
CA LEU A 180 2.45 -0.84 1.47
C LEU A 180 1.50 -2.05 1.39
N VAL A 181 0.73 -2.25 2.45
CA VAL A 181 -0.35 -3.22 2.51
C VAL A 181 -1.67 -2.55 2.14
N SER A 182 -1.88 -1.27 2.51
CA SER A 182 -3.04 -0.46 2.11
C SER A 182 -2.65 0.84 1.43
N LEU A 183 -3.51 1.25 0.51
CA LEU A 183 -3.57 2.62 0.04
C LEU A 183 -5.03 3.01 -0.18
N ASN A 184 -5.42 4.19 0.28
CA ASN A 184 -6.72 4.77 -0.01
C ASN A 184 -6.59 6.29 -0.23
N ILE A 185 -6.85 6.74 -1.46
CA ILE A 185 -6.82 8.14 -1.87
C ILE A 185 -8.16 8.59 -2.46
N SER A 186 -9.21 7.80 -2.21
CA SER A 186 -10.55 8.00 -2.76
C SER A 186 -11.19 9.30 -2.25
N ARG A 187 -12.19 9.81 -2.98
CA ARG A 187 -12.98 11.00 -2.61
C ARG A 187 -12.08 12.23 -2.37
N ASN A 188 -11.25 12.54 -3.35
CA ASN A 188 -10.39 13.72 -3.41
C ASN A 188 -10.57 14.43 -4.77
N LYS A 189 -9.68 15.35 -5.12
CA LYS A 189 -9.63 16.07 -6.40
C LYS A 189 -8.35 15.76 -7.18
N LEU A 190 -7.80 14.56 -6.99
CA LEU A 190 -6.55 14.13 -7.63
C LEU A 190 -6.76 13.97 -9.15
N VAL A 191 -5.67 14.21 -9.88
CA VAL A 191 -5.56 13.95 -11.31
C VAL A 191 -4.49 12.89 -11.54
N GLY A 192 -4.59 12.13 -12.63
CA GLY A 192 -3.53 11.21 -13.01
C GLY A 192 -2.46 11.93 -13.82
N ASN A 193 -1.62 11.18 -14.51
CA ASN A 193 -0.56 11.72 -15.35
C ASN A 193 -1.15 12.62 -16.44
N ILE A 194 -0.70 13.87 -16.51
CA ILE A 194 -1.09 14.80 -17.57
C ILE A 194 -0.35 14.41 -18.86
N PRO A 195 -0.99 14.39 -20.05
CA PRO A 195 -2.34 14.90 -20.37
C PRO A 195 -3.48 13.88 -20.22
N GLN A 196 -3.21 12.63 -19.85
CA GLN A 196 -4.17 11.53 -19.97
C GLN A 196 -4.99 11.24 -18.72
N GLY A 197 -4.72 11.89 -17.57
CA GLY A 197 -5.45 11.65 -16.31
C GLY A 197 -5.32 10.21 -15.77
N GLN A 198 -4.40 9.43 -16.34
CA GLN A 198 -4.22 8.02 -16.05
C GLN A 198 -3.52 7.83 -14.71
N ILE A 199 -4.00 6.90 -13.89
CA ILE A 199 -3.30 6.48 -12.67
C ILE A 199 -1.89 5.99 -13.04
N PRO A 200 -0.81 6.43 -12.35
CA PRO A 200 0.56 6.04 -12.71
C PRO A 200 0.72 4.51 -12.84
N LEU A 201 1.36 4.08 -13.92
CA LEU A 201 1.64 2.68 -14.22
C LEU A 201 2.70 2.13 -13.27
N GLY A 202 2.27 1.33 -12.29
CA GLY A 202 3.13 0.62 -11.37
C GLY A 202 2.35 -0.44 -10.62
N THR A 203 3.01 -1.57 -10.31
CA THR A 203 2.35 -2.72 -9.66
C THR A 203 1.67 -2.31 -8.35
N GLN A 204 2.28 -1.40 -7.58
CA GLN A 204 1.73 -0.97 -6.29
C GLN A 204 0.44 -0.14 -6.38
N LEU A 205 0.21 0.57 -7.48
CA LEU A 205 -1.01 1.38 -7.68
C LEU A 205 -2.05 0.63 -8.52
N GLN A 206 -1.62 -0.19 -9.47
CA GLN A 206 -2.53 -0.94 -10.35
C GLN A 206 -3.06 -2.23 -9.75
N THR A 207 -2.35 -2.86 -8.80
CA THR A 207 -2.83 -4.06 -8.09
C THR A 207 -3.84 -3.74 -6.98
N ARG A 208 -4.12 -2.46 -6.75
CA ARG A 208 -5.03 -2.01 -5.70
C ARG A 208 -6.47 -2.06 -6.20
N ASP A 209 -7.38 -2.24 -5.25
CA ASP A 209 -8.81 -2.23 -5.52
C ASP A 209 -9.23 -0.85 -6.08
N ALA A 210 -10.12 -0.84 -7.08
CA ALA A 210 -10.67 0.38 -7.66
C ALA A 210 -11.26 1.35 -6.63
N SER A 211 -11.76 0.82 -5.50
CA SER A 211 -12.26 1.62 -4.37
C SER A 211 -11.22 2.55 -3.76
N ALA A 212 -9.92 2.27 -3.89
CA ALA A 212 -8.86 3.16 -3.40
C ALA A 212 -8.78 4.50 -4.17
N TYR A 213 -9.37 4.58 -5.38
CA TYR A 213 -9.26 5.73 -6.28
C TYR A 213 -10.61 6.41 -6.57
N ILE A 214 -11.73 5.75 -6.24
CA ILE A 214 -13.08 6.22 -6.57
C ILE A 214 -13.36 7.62 -6.00
N GLY A 215 -14.21 8.39 -6.66
CA GLY A 215 -14.56 9.75 -6.19
C GLY A 215 -13.51 10.81 -6.48
N ASN A 216 -12.49 10.51 -7.30
CA ASN A 216 -11.63 11.51 -7.93
C ASN A 216 -12.09 11.75 -9.38
N PRO A 217 -12.71 12.90 -9.72
CA PRO A 217 -13.40 13.09 -11.00
C PRO A 217 -12.51 13.00 -12.24
N LYS A 218 -11.21 13.29 -12.10
CA LYS A 218 -10.25 13.37 -13.21
C LYS A 218 -9.34 12.15 -13.33
N LEU A 219 -9.46 11.15 -12.46
CA LEU A 219 -8.76 9.88 -12.60
C LEU A 219 -9.47 8.99 -13.62
N CYS A 220 -8.69 8.20 -14.34
CA CYS A 220 -9.12 7.18 -15.30
C CYS A 220 -8.02 6.12 -15.45
N GLY A 221 -8.31 5.05 -16.20
CA GLY A 221 -7.44 3.89 -16.40
C GLY A 221 -7.46 2.91 -15.22
N ALA A 222 -6.92 1.71 -15.45
CA ALA A 222 -6.86 0.66 -14.43
C ALA A 222 -6.19 1.17 -13.12
N PRO A 223 -6.73 0.82 -11.93
CA PRO A 223 -7.81 -0.15 -11.69
C PRO A 223 -9.24 0.41 -11.82
N LEU A 224 -9.41 1.71 -12.13
CA LEU A 224 -10.74 2.24 -12.39
C LEU A 224 -11.25 1.74 -13.74
N ASN A 225 -12.51 1.29 -13.79
CA ASN A 225 -13.18 0.98 -15.04
C ASN A 225 -13.70 2.26 -15.72
N LYS A 226 -12.79 3.20 -16.00
CA LYS A 226 -13.08 4.48 -16.63
C LYS A 226 -12.03 4.75 -17.70
N THR A 227 -12.49 4.92 -18.94
CA THR A 227 -11.62 5.22 -20.08
C THR A 227 -11.04 6.63 -19.96
N CYS A 228 -9.78 6.79 -20.39
CA CYS A 228 -9.12 8.08 -20.44
C CYS A 228 -9.43 8.74 -21.78
N LEU A 229 -10.11 9.90 -21.75
CA LEU A 229 -10.40 10.65 -22.96
C LEU A 229 -9.10 11.23 -23.52
N ILE A 230 -8.73 10.79 -24.72
CA ILE A 230 -7.67 11.43 -25.51
C ILE A 230 -8.25 12.76 -25.99
N PRO A 231 -7.60 13.92 -25.74
CA PRO A 231 -8.06 15.17 -26.30
C PRO A 231 -7.72 15.22 -27.79
N THR A 232 -8.56 14.62 -28.63
CA THR A 232 -8.68 15.02 -30.02
C THR A 232 -9.71 16.14 -30.08
N GLN A 233 -9.27 17.32 -30.52
CA GLN A 233 -10.22 18.37 -30.86
C GLN A 233 -11.15 17.87 -31.97
N ASN A 234 -12.45 18.09 -31.73
CA ASN A 234 -13.57 18.05 -32.67
C ASN A 234 -14.03 16.68 -33.22
N GLN A 235 -15.26 16.36 -32.80
CA GLN A 235 -16.46 16.22 -33.64
C GLN A 235 -17.11 14.84 -33.77
N VAL A 236 -18.42 14.87 -33.48
CA VAL A 236 -19.53 14.03 -33.95
C VAL A 236 -19.69 12.64 -33.33
N ASP A 237 -20.71 12.56 -32.46
CA ASP A 237 -21.79 11.57 -32.43
C ASP A 237 -21.57 10.27 -33.24
N GLY A 238 -21.53 9.14 -32.54
CA GLY A 238 -21.35 7.83 -33.16
C GLY A 238 -21.31 6.71 -32.13
N ASN A 239 -22.49 6.15 -31.87
CA ASN A 239 -22.77 4.96 -31.11
C ASN A 239 -21.90 3.77 -31.57
N ASP A 240 -20.93 3.29 -30.78
CA ASP A 240 -20.21 2.03 -31.05
C ASP A 240 -19.70 1.36 -29.75
N ASP A 241 -20.61 0.69 -29.05
CA ASP A 241 -20.33 -0.20 -27.90
C ASP A 241 -19.88 -1.63 -28.33
N HIS A 242 -19.36 -1.82 -29.54
CA HIS A 242 -19.13 -3.18 -30.08
C HIS A 242 -17.73 -3.54 -30.53
N GLU A 243 -16.75 -2.63 -30.53
CA GLU A 243 -15.41 -2.98 -31.05
C GLU A 243 -14.39 -3.41 -29.98
N GLU A 244 -14.45 -2.92 -28.74
CA GLU A 244 -13.43 -3.28 -27.72
C GLU A 244 -13.69 -4.62 -27.01
N GLN A 245 -14.94 -5.09 -26.96
CA GLN A 245 -15.27 -6.40 -26.38
C GLN A 245 -14.82 -7.56 -27.29
N PHE A 246 -14.73 -7.33 -28.60
CA PHE A 246 -14.40 -8.36 -29.58
C PHE A 246 -12.92 -8.81 -29.52
N PHE A 247 -11.98 -7.90 -29.24
CA PHE A 247 -10.56 -8.23 -29.20
C PHE A 247 -10.17 -9.08 -27.98
N THR A 248 -10.74 -8.79 -26.81
CA THR A 248 -10.42 -9.52 -25.58
C THR A 248 -11.00 -10.93 -25.61
N GLU A 249 -12.27 -11.08 -25.96
CA GLU A 249 -12.92 -12.40 -26.11
C GLU A 249 -12.28 -13.22 -27.25
N GLY A 250 -11.98 -12.58 -28.39
CA GLY A 250 -11.34 -13.24 -29.52
C GLY A 250 -9.97 -13.82 -29.18
N PHE A 251 -9.16 -13.09 -28.39
CA PHE A 251 -7.87 -13.59 -27.93
C PHE A 251 -8.00 -14.82 -27.02
N TYR A 252 -8.92 -14.80 -26.04
CA TYR A 252 -9.12 -15.94 -25.15
C TYR A 252 -9.70 -17.17 -25.86
N ILE A 253 -10.60 -16.96 -26.83
CA ILE A 253 -11.12 -18.03 -27.68
C ILE A 253 -10.00 -18.63 -28.53
N ALA A 254 -9.15 -17.80 -29.15
CA ALA A 254 -8.02 -18.27 -29.94
C ALA A 254 -7.02 -19.07 -29.09
N LEU A 255 -6.74 -18.62 -27.86
CA LEU A 255 -5.87 -19.32 -26.92
C LEU A 255 -6.46 -20.66 -26.48
N ALA A 256 -7.77 -20.71 -26.20
CA ALA A 256 -8.46 -21.95 -25.85
C ALA A 256 -8.46 -22.97 -26.99
N ILE A 257 -8.79 -22.54 -28.21
CA ILE A 257 -8.76 -23.40 -29.40
C ILE A 257 -7.32 -23.86 -29.68
N GLY A 258 -6.33 -22.97 -29.56
CA GLY A 258 -4.92 -23.30 -29.73
C GLY A 258 -4.43 -24.35 -28.73
N PHE A 259 -4.82 -24.22 -27.46
CA PHE A 259 -4.52 -25.23 -26.44
C PHE A 259 -5.18 -26.57 -26.77
N ILE A 260 -6.45 -26.55 -27.20
CA ILE A 260 -7.17 -27.78 -27.54
C ILE A 260 -6.50 -28.50 -28.72
N MET A 261 -6.22 -27.78 -29.80
CA MET A 261 -5.58 -28.36 -30.99
C MET A 261 -4.15 -28.83 -30.70
N GLY A 262 -3.36 -28.05 -29.97
CA GLY A 262 -1.97 -28.38 -29.67
C GLY A 262 -1.83 -29.53 -28.66
N PHE A 263 -2.42 -29.37 -27.48
CA PHE A 263 -2.25 -30.32 -26.38
C PHE A 263 -2.94 -31.65 -26.66
N TRP A 264 -4.22 -31.61 -27.08
CA TRP A 264 -4.98 -32.84 -27.33
C TRP A 264 -4.65 -33.45 -28.68
N GLY A 265 -4.26 -32.68 -29.69
CA GLY A 265 -3.79 -33.23 -30.96
C GLY A 265 -2.54 -34.09 -30.79
N VAL A 266 -1.54 -33.57 -30.06
CA VAL A 266 -0.31 -34.32 -29.74
C VAL A 266 -0.63 -35.50 -28.82
N SER A 267 -1.37 -35.28 -27.74
CA SER A 267 -1.70 -36.35 -26.78
C SER A 267 -2.51 -37.49 -27.42
N CYS A 268 -3.47 -37.18 -28.28
CA CYS A 268 -4.28 -38.17 -28.99
C CYS A 268 -3.44 -38.95 -30.00
N SER A 269 -2.55 -38.28 -30.74
CA SER A 269 -1.64 -38.97 -31.68
C SER A 269 -0.68 -39.95 -30.96
N LEU A 270 -0.23 -39.61 -29.74
CA LEU A 270 0.62 -40.47 -28.92
C LEU A 270 -0.15 -41.66 -28.29
N ILE A 271 -1.45 -41.53 -28.03
CA ILE A 271 -2.30 -42.62 -27.52
C ILE A 271 -2.60 -43.64 -28.64
N LEU A 272 -2.86 -43.17 -29.86
CA LEU A 272 -3.31 -44.02 -30.97
C LEU A 272 -2.17 -44.80 -31.65
N LYS A 273 -0.94 -44.27 -31.68
CA LYS A 273 0.21 -44.91 -32.35
C LYS A 273 1.30 -45.30 -31.35
N LYS A 274 1.36 -46.59 -31.02
CA LYS A 274 2.41 -47.17 -30.16
C LYS A 274 3.83 -46.80 -30.62
N SER A 275 4.11 -46.83 -31.92
CA SER A 275 5.45 -46.50 -32.46
C SER A 275 5.86 -45.05 -32.22
N TRP A 276 4.90 -44.11 -32.32
CA TRP A 276 5.13 -42.68 -32.09
C TRP A 276 5.36 -42.39 -30.61
N ARG A 277 4.59 -43.05 -29.74
CA ARG A 277 4.80 -43.02 -28.29
C ARG A 277 6.22 -43.42 -27.91
N TYR A 278 6.72 -44.54 -28.43
CA TYR A 278 8.08 -44.99 -28.13
C TYR A 278 9.15 -44.04 -28.69
N ALA A 279 8.98 -43.51 -29.90
CA ALA A 279 9.91 -42.55 -30.48
C ALA A 279 9.95 -41.23 -29.68
N TYR A 280 8.79 -40.72 -29.27
CA TYR A 280 8.66 -39.50 -28.48
C TYR A 280 9.30 -39.62 -27.09
N PHE A 281 9.00 -40.69 -26.34
CA PHE A 281 9.61 -40.91 -25.03
C PHE A 281 11.11 -41.19 -25.11
N LYS A 282 11.57 -41.89 -26.16
CA LYS A 282 13.01 -42.08 -26.40
C LYS A 282 13.71 -40.75 -26.65
N PHE A 283 13.12 -39.87 -27.47
CA PHE A 283 13.66 -38.53 -27.70
C PHE A 283 13.72 -37.69 -26.41
N LEU A 284 12.67 -37.72 -25.58
CA LEU A 284 12.67 -37.00 -24.29
C LEU A 284 13.74 -37.51 -23.33
N ASN A 285 13.92 -38.82 -23.23
CA ASN A 285 14.97 -39.41 -22.39
C ASN A 285 16.37 -39.03 -22.92
N ASP A 286 16.61 -39.14 -24.23
CA ASP A 286 17.89 -38.74 -24.83
C ASP A 286 18.18 -37.24 -24.62
N LEU A 287 17.15 -36.38 -24.65
CA LEU A 287 17.28 -34.95 -24.38
C LEU A 287 17.56 -34.68 -22.90
N TYR A 288 16.86 -35.36 -22.00
CA TYR A 288 17.06 -35.27 -20.56
C TYR A 288 18.47 -35.66 -20.18
N ASP A 289 18.97 -36.79 -20.71
CA ASP A 289 20.32 -37.26 -20.44
C ASP A 289 21.38 -36.29 -20.96
N LYS A 290 21.18 -35.70 -22.16
CA LYS A 290 22.07 -34.66 -22.68
C LYS A 290 22.10 -33.41 -21.80
N LEU A 291 20.95 -32.95 -21.34
CA LEU A 291 20.85 -31.79 -20.45
C LEU A 291 21.46 -32.09 -19.08
N TYR A 292 21.22 -33.27 -18.54
CA TYR A 292 21.78 -33.73 -17.27
C TYR A 292 23.32 -33.79 -17.34
N VAL A 293 23.87 -34.43 -18.38
CA VAL A 293 25.32 -34.51 -18.59
C VAL A 293 25.92 -33.12 -18.80
N PHE A 294 25.27 -32.26 -19.60
CA PHE A 294 25.73 -30.88 -19.80
C PHE A 294 25.75 -30.08 -18.49
N ALA A 295 24.69 -30.19 -17.68
CA ALA A 295 24.61 -29.53 -16.37
C ALA A 295 25.66 -30.08 -15.39
N ALA A 296 25.84 -31.40 -15.35
CA ALA A 296 26.85 -32.06 -14.51
C ALA A 296 28.29 -31.65 -14.89
N ILE A 297 28.61 -31.60 -16.19
CA ILE A 297 29.91 -31.13 -16.69
C ILE A 297 30.14 -29.66 -16.35
N LYS A 298 29.12 -28.80 -16.53
CA LYS A 298 29.23 -27.39 -16.15
C LYS A 298 29.46 -27.22 -14.66
N MET A 299 28.71 -27.95 -13.81
CA MET A 299 28.89 -27.89 -12.36
C MET A 299 30.27 -28.41 -11.92
N ALA A 300 30.79 -29.46 -12.55
CA ALA A 300 32.13 -29.98 -12.26
C ALA A 300 33.26 -29.01 -12.66
N LYS A 301 33.05 -28.16 -13.66
CA LYS A 301 34.00 -27.09 -14.06
C LYS A 301 33.93 -25.82 -13.19
N LEU A 302 32.90 -25.70 -12.35
CA LEU A 302 32.66 -24.56 -11.45
C LEU A 302 33.14 -24.83 -10.00
N LYS A 303 33.68 -26.02 -9.75
CA LYS A 303 34.23 -26.46 -8.46
C LYS A 303 35.74 -26.53 -8.54
#